data_AF-A0AAD6TS67-F1
#
_entry.id   AF-A0AAD6TS67-F1
#
_cell.length_a   1.000
_cell.length_b   1.000
_cell.length_c   1.000
_cell.angle_alpha   90.00
_cell.angle_beta   90.00
_cell.angle_gamma   90.00
#
_symmetry.space_group_name_H-M   'P 1'
#
loop_
_entity.id
_entity.type
_entity.pdbx_description
1 polymer ?
#
loop_
_entity_poly.entity_id
_entity_poly.type
_entity_poly.pdbx_seq_one_letter_code
_entity_poly.pdbx_strand_id
1 'polypeptide(L)'
;MDQDPEAGQDEDGSDDEGYTQAVSLDERLRGLPQTDDQITSTSVNLSQAQPRRKLVRRAVNAASPVISAPSPVVAYHTPQPVIPYATNPRRLVRRTHVLIPAVSSPDPRSSPTPIPSKRPFSEVDGGRDERDDPSDDEDINGVPALVMRAADLPPVRRRIFDDAVHHMRLMVISEAPYGDSIQIDKMAVAAWFTSLKNLHETHGYLGSTPPMPGEIALLKARMHQVKGDIKTACRDIVISKKGYDFRQDDSPESIAHNRKLVTALVTGNSFLYKDPARRDLPGTLWENSAPQEVLNRTFYNDGANSEAVLIPKFFANGLPLPAGAFIATTLECVIMEYQTGTRVKTRMSAKTWQPKYEKHLKILTDWKVYTTNSGSQLTQKLQLRMIQAARKYAKVDVTPAAGTEALGMSTIDFENNDA
;
A
#
# COMPACT_ATOMS: atom_id res chain seq x y z
N MET A 1 44.71 66.73 51.71
CA MET A 1 45.89 66.04 51.16
C MET A 1 45.38 64.82 50.44
N ASP A 2 44.53 65.03 49.44
CA ASP A 2 44.90 65.45 48.07
C ASP A 2 45.63 64.31 47.37
N GLN A 3 44.89 63.56 46.55
CA GLN A 3 45.12 63.41 45.11
C GLN A 3 44.25 62.26 44.56
N ASP A 4 43.18 62.63 43.86
CA ASP A 4 42.78 62.01 42.58
C ASP A 4 43.50 62.79 41.45
N PRO A 5 43.53 62.38 40.15
CA PRO A 5 42.79 61.32 39.44
C PRO A 5 43.76 60.40 38.61
N GLU A 6 43.39 59.45 37.75
CA GLU A 6 42.71 59.63 36.46
C GLU A 6 42.66 58.29 35.66
N ALA A 7 41.60 58.14 34.85
CA ALA A 7 41.43 57.33 33.64
C ALA A 7 41.57 55.79 33.74
N GLY A 8 40.60 54.97 33.33
CA GLY A 8 39.60 55.15 32.28
C GLY A 8 39.87 54.12 31.19
N GLN A 9 39.06 53.06 31.14
CA GLN A 9 38.78 52.35 29.89
C GLN A 9 37.47 51.56 30.00
N ASP A 10 36.54 52.06 29.19
CA ASP A 10 35.17 51.67 28.90
C ASP A 10 35.04 50.30 28.20
N GLU A 11 33.84 49.72 28.38
CA GLU A 11 33.04 48.91 27.44
C GLU A 11 33.62 47.54 27.01
N ASP A 12 32.90 46.42 26.97
CA ASP A 12 31.53 46.13 26.54
C ASP A 12 31.27 44.68 27.05
N GLY A 13 30.21 44.33 27.79
CA GLY A 13 28.85 44.20 27.28
C GLY A 13 28.67 42.85 26.55
N SER A 14 28.20 41.81 27.24
CA SER A 14 27.04 41.02 26.77
C SER A 14 26.72 39.88 27.73
N ASP A 15 25.46 39.87 28.11
CA ASP A 15 24.77 38.91 28.93
C ASP A 15 24.68 37.53 28.27
N ASP A 16 24.57 36.53 29.13
CA ASP A 16 23.37 35.69 29.25
C ASP A 16 23.64 34.18 29.28
N GLU A 17 22.91 33.60 30.21
CA GLU A 17 23.06 32.29 30.80
C GLU A 17 22.34 31.21 29.96
N GLY A 18 22.78 29.97 30.15
CA GLY A 18 21.81 28.87 30.28
C GLY A 18 21.83 27.78 29.20
N TYR A 19 22.11 26.57 29.68
CA TYR A 19 21.45 25.30 29.31
C TYR A 19 21.68 24.79 27.87
N THR A 20 22.43 23.71 27.61
CA THR A 20 22.18 22.35 28.11
C THR A 20 23.34 21.42 27.71
N GLN A 21 23.85 20.65 28.67
CA GLN A 21 24.72 19.50 28.42
C GLN A 21 23.94 18.39 27.72
N ALA A 22 24.42 17.99 26.54
CA ALA A 22 24.03 16.75 25.89
C ALA A 22 24.61 15.57 26.68
N VAL A 23 23.75 14.84 27.41
CA VAL A 23 24.11 13.58 28.04
C VAL A 23 24.12 12.49 26.98
N SER A 24 25.33 12.01 26.68
CA SER A 24 25.63 10.85 25.86
C SER A 24 24.91 9.61 26.39
N LEU A 25 24.17 8.92 25.51
CA LEU A 25 23.30 7.80 25.83
C LEU A 25 23.96 6.47 25.40
N ASP A 26 25.20 6.25 25.84
CA ASP A 26 25.98 5.07 25.43
C ASP A 26 26.70 4.32 26.57
N GLU A 27 26.26 4.48 27.82
CA GLU A 27 26.93 3.86 28.98
C GLU A 27 25.99 3.10 29.95
N ARG A 28 24.98 2.38 29.41
CA ARG A 28 24.05 1.58 30.24
C ARG A 28 23.84 0.12 29.83
N LEU A 29 24.84 -0.51 29.22
CA LEU A 29 24.87 -1.97 29.00
C LEU A 29 26.20 -2.63 29.43
N ARG A 30 26.69 -2.30 30.63
CA ARG A 30 27.68 -3.13 31.34
C ARG A 30 27.10 -3.56 32.68
N GLY A 31 26.67 -4.81 32.77
CA GLY A 31 26.23 -5.40 34.02
C GLY A 31 25.28 -6.57 33.86
N LEU A 32 25.71 -7.65 33.21
CA LEU A 32 25.11 -8.97 33.42
C LEU A 32 26.22 -9.98 33.74
N PRO A 33 26.02 -10.87 34.73
CA PRO A 33 27.03 -11.81 35.19
C PRO A 33 27.25 -12.94 34.17
N GLN A 34 28.52 -13.24 33.92
CA GLN A 34 28.97 -14.42 33.19
C GLN A 34 28.63 -15.68 34.02
N THR A 35 27.80 -16.55 33.47
CA THR A 35 27.68 -17.93 33.91
C THR A 35 28.57 -18.79 33.03
N ASP A 36 29.64 -19.30 33.62
CA ASP A 36 30.49 -20.35 33.07
C ASP A 36 29.70 -21.65 32.95
N ASP A 37 29.44 -22.10 31.73
CA ASP A 37 29.05 -23.48 31.47
C ASP A 37 30.12 -24.17 30.62
N GLN A 38 30.84 -25.07 31.29
CA GLN A 38 31.80 -25.99 30.72
C GLN A 38 31.09 -27.01 29.83
N ILE A 39 31.41 -27.03 28.54
CA ILE A 39 31.00 -28.11 27.63
C ILE A 39 32.00 -29.26 27.78
N THR A 40 31.61 -30.26 28.57
CA THR A 40 32.25 -31.59 28.55
C THR A 40 31.79 -32.35 27.32
N SER A 41 32.76 -32.66 26.44
CA SER A 41 32.56 -33.53 25.29
C SER A 41 32.34 -34.97 25.78
N THR A 42 31.12 -35.49 25.65
CA THR A 42 30.82 -36.91 25.87
C THR A 42 30.40 -37.55 24.55
N SER A 43 31.31 -38.33 23.98
CA SER A 43 31.09 -39.20 22.83
C SER A 43 30.15 -40.34 23.19
N VAL A 44 28.98 -40.43 22.54
CA VAL A 44 28.12 -41.61 22.58
C VAL A 44 28.17 -42.32 21.23
N ASN A 45 28.83 -43.47 21.24
CA ASN A 45 28.70 -44.53 20.26
C ASN A 45 27.26 -45.06 20.29
N LEU A 46 26.56 -45.05 19.15
CA LEU A 46 25.41 -45.93 18.94
C LEU A 46 25.59 -46.69 17.62
N SER A 47 25.89 -47.97 17.78
CA SER A 47 25.89 -48.97 16.71
C SER A 47 24.49 -49.57 16.56
N GLN A 48 24.25 -50.09 15.36
CA GLN A 48 23.26 -51.12 14.98
C GLN A 48 21.81 -50.68 14.68
N ALA A 49 21.50 -50.80 13.38
CA ALA A 49 20.54 -51.77 12.82
C ALA A 49 19.53 -51.12 11.86
N GLN A 50 19.75 -51.29 10.55
CA GLN A 50 18.71 -51.12 9.53
C GLN A 50 18.44 -52.46 8.83
N PRO A 51 17.16 -52.86 8.65
CA PRO A 51 16.82 -54.06 7.89
C PRO A 51 16.84 -53.78 6.38
N ARG A 52 17.55 -54.66 5.67
CA ARG A 52 17.58 -54.77 4.20
C ARG A 52 16.17 -55.04 3.64
N ARG A 53 15.63 -54.12 2.83
CA ARG A 53 14.56 -54.44 1.88
C ARG A 53 15.15 -54.80 0.52
N LYS A 54 14.91 -56.05 0.11
CA LYS A 54 15.31 -56.62 -1.18
C LYS A 54 14.47 -56.00 -2.30
N LEU A 55 15.13 -55.41 -3.29
CA LEU A 55 14.52 -54.96 -4.54
C LEU A 55 14.32 -56.19 -5.44
N VAL A 56 13.08 -56.63 -5.62
CA VAL A 56 12.71 -57.67 -6.59
C VAL A 56 12.57 -56.99 -7.96
N ARG A 57 13.52 -57.25 -8.86
CA ARG A 57 13.37 -56.98 -10.30
C ARG A 57 12.41 -58.00 -10.89
N ARG A 58 11.25 -57.56 -11.38
CA ARG A 58 10.40 -58.35 -12.27
C ARG A 58 10.46 -57.73 -13.65
N ALA A 59 11.16 -58.40 -14.56
CA ALA A 59 11.10 -58.15 -15.98
C ALA A 59 9.75 -58.65 -16.52
N VAL A 60 9.05 -57.82 -17.29
CA VAL A 60 7.96 -58.26 -18.16
C VAL A 60 8.20 -57.65 -19.52
N ASN A 61 8.63 -58.51 -20.45
CA ASN A 61 8.52 -58.28 -21.87
C ASN A 61 7.06 -58.40 -22.27
N ALA A 62 6.52 -57.41 -22.98
CA ALA A 62 5.35 -57.59 -23.82
C ALA A 62 5.41 -56.56 -24.96
N ALA A 63 5.55 -57.08 -26.18
CA ALA A 63 5.39 -56.35 -27.42
C ALA A 63 4.00 -55.71 -27.50
N SER A 64 3.91 -54.55 -28.15
CA SER A 64 2.65 -53.98 -28.60
C SER A 64 2.77 -53.43 -30.01
N PRO A 65 1.69 -53.51 -30.80
CA PRO A 65 1.73 -53.46 -32.25
C PRO A 65 1.70 -52.04 -32.80
N VAL A 66 2.25 -51.91 -34.01
CA VAL A 66 2.12 -50.76 -34.90
C VAL A 66 0.65 -50.59 -35.29
N ILE A 67 0.04 -49.47 -34.92
CA ILE A 67 -1.24 -48.99 -35.47
C ILE A 67 -0.99 -47.63 -36.10
N SER A 68 -1.21 -47.56 -37.41
CA SER A 68 -1.13 -46.35 -38.25
C SER A 68 -2.00 -45.21 -37.72
N ALA A 69 -1.43 -44.01 -37.70
CA ALA A 69 -2.15 -42.77 -37.48
C ALA A 69 -3.06 -42.43 -38.68
N PRO A 70 -4.33 -42.03 -38.46
CA PRO A 70 -5.11 -41.32 -39.47
C PRO A 70 -4.75 -39.83 -39.50
N SER A 71 -4.63 -39.29 -40.70
CA SER A 71 -4.35 -37.88 -41.01
C SER A 71 -5.37 -36.91 -40.38
N PRO A 72 -4.95 -35.67 -40.03
CA PRO A 72 -5.86 -34.66 -39.50
C PRO A 72 -6.80 -34.12 -40.59
N VAL A 73 -8.10 -34.26 -40.36
CA VAL A 73 -9.16 -33.58 -41.12
C VAL A 73 -9.14 -32.11 -40.72
N VAL A 74 -8.82 -31.24 -41.69
CA VAL A 74 -8.93 -29.78 -41.58
C VAL A 74 -10.40 -29.41 -41.56
N ALA A 75 -10.94 -29.13 -40.38
CA ALA A 75 -12.25 -28.50 -40.23
C ALA A 75 -12.09 -26.98 -40.42
N TYR A 76 -12.62 -26.46 -41.53
CA TYR A 76 -12.75 -25.03 -41.74
C TYR A 76 -13.80 -24.48 -40.76
N HIS A 77 -13.35 -23.71 -39.78
CA HIS A 77 -14.26 -22.89 -38.96
C HIS A 77 -14.74 -21.70 -39.79
N THR A 78 -16.02 -21.73 -40.14
CA THR A 78 -16.75 -20.58 -40.67
C THR A 78 -16.74 -19.46 -39.60
N PRO A 79 -16.25 -18.25 -39.91
CA PRO A 79 -16.28 -17.15 -38.95
C PRO A 79 -17.73 -16.70 -38.71
N GLN A 80 -18.13 -16.71 -37.44
CA GLN A 80 -19.38 -16.11 -36.96
C GLN A 80 -19.38 -14.60 -37.26
N PRO A 81 -20.52 -14.01 -37.68
CA PRO A 81 -20.62 -12.58 -37.87
C PRO A 81 -20.48 -11.85 -36.52
N VAL A 82 -19.51 -10.93 -36.45
CA VAL A 82 -19.31 -10.01 -35.33
C VAL A 82 -20.54 -9.09 -35.27
N ILE A 83 -21.36 -9.25 -34.22
CA ILE A 83 -22.43 -8.31 -33.90
C ILE A 83 -21.76 -7.05 -33.32
N PRO A 84 -21.91 -5.87 -33.92
CA PRO A 84 -21.34 -4.65 -33.37
C PRO A 84 -22.10 -4.26 -32.10
N TYR A 85 -21.38 -4.17 -30.98
CA TYR A 85 -21.88 -3.54 -29.78
C TYR A 85 -22.18 -2.07 -30.09
N ALA A 86 -23.44 -1.68 -29.91
CA ALA A 86 -23.91 -0.31 -30.00
C ALA A 86 -23.20 0.53 -28.91
N THR A 87 -22.12 1.21 -29.29
CA THR A 87 -21.54 2.27 -28.47
C THR A 87 -22.41 3.51 -28.63
N ASN A 88 -23.08 3.90 -27.54
CA ASN A 88 -23.77 5.18 -27.46
C ASN A 88 -22.75 6.32 -27.70
N PRO A 89 -22.89 7.13 -28.77
CA PRO A 89 -22.03 8.29 -28.93
C PRO A 89 -22.41 9.33 -27.87
N ARG A 90 -21.51 9.54 -26.90
CA ARG A 90 -21.62 10.67 -25.97
C ARG A 90 -21.61 11.96 -26.78
N ARG A 91 -22.77 12.62 -26.79
CA ARG A 91 -23.02 13.94 -27.38
C ARG A 91 -22.04 14.96 -26.77
N LEU A 92 -21.11 15.46 -27.58
CA LEU A 92 -20.30 16.64 -27.23
C LEU A 92 -21.25 17.82 -27.03
N VAL A 93 -21.43 18.26 -25.78
CA VAL A 93 -22.05 19.54 -25.48
C VAL A 93 -21.00 20.62 -25.70
N ARG A 94 -21.06 21.27 -26.87
CA ARG A 94 -20.40 22.55 -27.12
C ARG A 94 -21.06 23.61 -26.23
N ARG A 95 -20.32 24.13 -25.25
CA ARG A 95 -20.67 25.41 -24.59
C ARG A 95 -20.29 26.54 -25.54
N THR A 96 -21.27 27.12 -26.22
CA THR A 96 -21.13 28.42 -26.87
C THR A 96 -21.46 29.53 -25.87
N HIS A 97 -20.58 30.52 -25.85
CA HIS A 97 -20.64 31.74 -25.07
C HIS A 97 -21.70 32.73 -25.61
N VAL A 98 -22.25 33.51 -24.67
CA VAL A 98 -22.73 34.91 -24.79
C VAL A 98 -24.03 35.16 -25.56
N LEU A 99 -25.00 35.77 -24.87
CA LEU A 99 -25.56 37.10 -25.17
C LEU A 99 -26.46 37.59 -24.00
N ILE A 100 -26.23 38.83 -23.57
CA ILE A 100 -27.08 39.66 -22.69
C ILE A 100 -27.88 40.61 -23.59
N PRO A 101 -29.18 40.88 -23.30
CA PRO A 101 -29.63 42.23 -22.88
C PRO A 101 -30.69 42.14 -21.75
N ALA A 102 -30.58 42.85 -20.63
CA ALA A 102 -30.83 44.27 -20.35
C ALA A 102 -32.33 44.70 -20.25
N VAL A 103 -32.72 45.04 -19.02
CA VAL A 103 -33.65 46.12 -18.56
C VAL A 103 -35.17 45.91 -18.56
N SER A 104 -35.78 45.96 -17.36
CA SER A 104 -36.84 46.89 -16.88
C SER A 104 -37.73 46.20 -15.82
N SER A 105 -37.59 46.49 -14.52
CA SER A 105 -38.37 47.46 -13.71
C SER A 105 -39.31 46.75 -12.71
N PRO A 106 -39.71 47.42 -11.60
CA PRO A 106 -39.95 46.80 -10.31
C PRO A 106 -41.43 46.70 -9.94
N ASP A 107 -41.78 45.80 -9.02
CA ASP A 107 -42.92 46.03 -8.12
C ASP A 107 -42.75 45.33 -6.75
N PRO A 108 -43.30 45.92 -5.66
CA PRO A 108 -43.00 45.55 -4.28
C PRO A 108 -44.12 44.72 -3.61
N ARG A 109 -43.78 44.19 -2.42
CA ARG A 109 -44.65 43.67 -1.35
C ARG A 109 -44.99 42.18 -1.41
N SER A 110 -44.29 41.39 -0.59
CA SER A 110 -44.95 40.41 0.31
C SER A 110 -44.06 40.12 1.52
N SER A 111 -44.70 40.07 2.68
CA SER A 111 -44.19 40.02 4.05
C SER A 111 -43.44 38.71 4.41
N PRO A 112 -42.68 38.70 5.52
CA PRO A 112 -41.73 37.64 5.83
C PRO A 112 -42.33 36.49 6.67
N THR A 113 -41.93 35.27 6.35
CA THR A 113 -42.16 34.06 7.16
C THR A 113 -40.93 33.78 8.05
N PRO A 114 -41.06 33.36 9.31
CA PRO A 114 -39.93 33.18 10.22
C PRO A 114 -39.17 31.88 9.91
N ILE A 115 -37.86 31.99 9.70
CA ILE A 115 -36.94 30.84 9.58
C ILE A 115 -36.36 30.53 10.97
N PRO A 116 -36.33 29.25 11.41
CA PRO A 116 -35.80 28.87 12.71
C PRO A 116 -34.28 28.99 12.78
N SER A 117 -33.83 29.54 13.91
CA SER A 117 -32.45 29.69 14.38
C SER A 117 -31.57 28.47 14.11
N LYS A 118 -30.58 28.64 13.24
CA LYS A 118 -29.42 27.74 13.12
C LYS A 118 -28.37 28.18 14.15
N ARG A 119 -27.98 27.23 15.00
CA ARG A 119 -26.90 27.35 15.99
C ARG A 119 -25.57 27.73 15.31
N PRO A 120 -24.71 28.51 15.98
CA PRO A 120 -23.39 28.84 15.47
C PRO A 120 -22.52 27.57 15.46
N PHE A 121 -22.04 27.20 14.27
CA PHE A 121 -20.95 26.26 14.10
C PHE A 121 -19.67 27.02 14.50
N SER A 122 -19.03 26.57 15.57
CA SER A 122 -17.71 27.03 15.98
C SER A 122 -16.72 26.81 14.84
N GLU A 123 -16.00 27.87 14.48
CA GLU A 123 -14.80 27.84 13.66
C GLU A 123 -13.80 26.87 14.28
N VAL A 124 -13.70 25.68 13.68
CA VAL A 124 -12.54 24.81 13.88
C VAL A 124 -11.46 25.36 12.96
N ASP A 125 -10.46 25.97 13.61
CA ASP A 125 -9.20 26.43 13.07
C ASP A 125 -8.63 25.40 12.08
N GLY A 126 -8.74 25.74 10.79
CA GLY A 126 -8.18 24.98 9.69
C GLY A 126 -6.67 25.18 9.68
N GLY A 127 -5.98 24.43 10.55
CA GLY A 127 -4.52 24.33 10.56
C GLY A 127 -4.03 24.06 9.15
N ARG A 128 -3.24 25.00 8.62
CA ARG A 128 -2.53 24.88 7.35
C ARG A 128 -1.94 23.48 7.25
N ASP A 129 -2.34 22.74 6.21
CA ASP A 129 -1.58 21.61 5.72
C ASP A 129 -0.17 22.10 5.40
N GLU A 130 0.75 21.89 6.34
CA GLU A 130 2.19 21.89 6.09
C GLU A 130 2.41 20.99 4.88
N ARG A 131 2.70 21.63 3.75
CA ARG A 131 3.09 20.94 2.54
C ARG A 131 4.32 20.13 2.92
N ASP A 132 4.22 18.81 2.78
CA ASP A 132 5.33 17.88 2.96
C ASP A 132 6.55 18.40 2.21
N ASP A 133 7.52 18.93 2.95
CA ASP A 133 8.75 19.49 2.40
C ASP A 133 9.53 18.36 1.70
N PRO A 134 9.69 18.43 0.37
CA PRO A 134 10.30 17.37 -0.40
C PRO A 134 11.82 17.57 -0.41
N SER A 135 12.54 17.35 0.70
CA SER A 135 13.99 17.19 0.61
C SER A 135 14.59 16.45 1.80
N ASP A 136 14.92 15.18 1.59
CA ASP A 136 16.11 14.53 2.19
C ASP A 136 16.82 13.65 1.14
N ASP A 137 16.38 13.69 -0.12
CA ASP A 137 17.09 13.07 -1.23
C ASP A 137 17.86 14.20 -1.94
N GLU A 138 19.17 14.05 -1.94
CA GLU A 138 20.21 15.03 -2.25
C GLU A 138 19.92 16.07 -3.34
N ASP A 139 20.37 17.30 -3.06
CA ASP A 139 20.56 18.43 -3.98
C ASP A 139 21.35 18.01 -5.23
N ILE A 140 20.64 17.59 -6.28
CA ILE A 140 21.21 17.48 -7.62
C ILE A 140 20.96 18.80 -8.35
N ASN A 141 21.92 19.72 -8.23
CA ASN A 141 22.25 20.78 -9.20
C ASN A 141 21.10 21.62 -9.77
N GLY A 142 20.69 22.67 -9.04
CA GLY A 142 20.64 24.09 -9.47
C GLY A 142 20.00 24.55 -10.78
N VAL A 143 19.53 23.70 -11.68
CA VAL A 143 18.72 24.08 -12.84
C VAL A 143 17.27 23.92 -12.41
N PRO A 144 16.44 24.99 -12.42
CA PRO A 144 15.02 24.84 -12.12
C PRO A 144 14.45 23.91 -13.18
N ALA A 145 14.28 22.64 -12.82
CA ALA A 145 13.70 21.63 -13.68
C ALA A 145 12.37 22.20 -14.15
N LEU A 146 12.23 22.43 -15.46
CA LEU A 146 11.04 23.02 -16.05
C LEU A 146 9.84 22.21 -15.54
N VAL A 147 9.08 22.78 -14.60
CA VAL A 147 8.01 22.06 -13.89
C VAL A 147 6.84 21.95 -14.86
N MET A 148 6.94 20.98 -15.76
CA MET A 148 5.87 20.64 -16.68
C MET A 148 4.68 20.16 -15.85
N ARG A 149 3.52 20.78 -16.05
CA ARG A 149 2.29 20.33 -15.40
C ARG A 149 1.61 19.33 -16.32
N ALA A 150 0.86 18.40 -15.72
CA ALA A 150 0.09 17.46 -16.51
C ALA A 150 -0.95 18.15 -17.41
N ALA A 151 -1.39 19.38 -17.08
CA ALA A 151 -2.31 20.17 -17.89
C ALA A 151 -1.65 20.72 -19.18
N ASP A 152 -0.32 20.81 -19.22
CA ASP A 152 0.44 21.31 -20.35
C ASP A 152 0.69 20.23 -21.41
N LEU A 153 0.33 18.97 -21.11
CA LEU A 153 0.51 17.84 -22.02
C LEU A 153 -0.47 17.92 -23.19
N PRO A 154 -0.01 17.67 -24.45
CA PRO A 154 -0.90 17.51 -25.59
C PRO A 154 -1.95 16.42 -25.35
N PRO A 155 -3.17 16.51 -25.92
CA PRO A 155 -4.28 15.62 -25.58
C PRO A 155 -3.96 14.11 -25.64
N VAL A 156 -3.19 13.67 -26.64
CA VAL A 156 -2.77 12.27 -26.77
C VAL A 156 -1.83 11.87 -25.63
N ARG A 157 -0.81 12.69 -25.34
CA ARG A 157 0.16 12.44 -24.26
C ARG A 157 -0.50 12.49 -22.90
N ARG A 158 -1.46 13.42 -22.71
CA ARG A 158 -2.28 13.50 -21.50
C ARG A 158 -3.04 12.20 -21.26
N ARG A 159 -3.63 11.63 -22.31
CA ARG A 159 -4.37 10.37 -22.19
C ARG A 159 -3.47 9.18 -21.85
N ILE A 160 -2.29 9.10 -22.45
CA ILE A 160 -1.27 8.09 -22.10
C ILE A 160 -0.83 8.29 -20.65
N PHE A 161 -0.58 9.54 -20.24
CA PHE A 161 -0.19 9.87 -18.88
C PHE A 161 -1.26 9.44 -17.87
N ASP A 162 -2.53 9.80 -18.08
CA ASP A 162 -3.61 9.49 -17.14
C ASP A 162 -3.78 7.97 -16.93
N ASP A 163 -3.71 7.15 -17.99
CA ASP A 163 -3.74 5.69 -17.84
C ASP A 163 -2.42 5.13 -17.28
N ALA A 164 -1.26 5.69 -17.65
CA ALA A 164 0.03 5.30 -17.07
C ALA A 164 0.12 5.56 -15.56
N VAL A 165 -0.55 6.60 -15.04
CA VAL A 165 -0.62 6.85 -13.58
C VAL A 165 -1.19 5.64 -12.85
N HIS A 166 -2.26 5.03 -13.38
CA HIS A 166 -2.86 3.84 -12.79
C HIS A 166 -1.90 2.64 -12.83
N HIS A 167 -1.23 2.38 -13.95
CA HIS A 167 -0.22 1.31 -13.99
C HIS A 167 0.92 1.56 -13.01
N MET A 168 1.42 2.79 -12.93
CA MET A 168 2.53 3.16 -12.05
C MET A 168 2.18 2.94 -10.58
N ARG A 169 1.00 3.40 -10.16
CA ARG A 169 0.51 3.25 -8.77
C ARG A 169 0.41 1.77 -8.37
N LEU A 170 -0.15 0.93 -9.24
CA LEU A 170 -0.24 -0.51 -8.98
C LEU A 170 1.14 -1.19 -8.97
N MET A 171 2.02 -0.90 -9.95
CA MET A 171 3.38 -1.43 -9.99
C MET A 171 4.14 -1.13 -8.70
N VAL A 172 4.11 0.13 -8.23
CA VAL A 172 4.81 0.56 -7.01
C VAL A 172 4.42 -0.30 -5.83
N ILE A 173 3.13 -0.55 -5.65
CA ILE A 173 2.63 -1.28 -4.48
C ILE A 173 2.79 -2.79 -4.64
N SER A 174 2.67 -3.33 -5.86
CA SER A 174 2.78 -4.77 -6.10
C SER A 174 4.20 -5.29 -6.20
N GLU A 175 5.18 -4.45 -6.52
CA GLU A 175 6.55 -4.86 -6.83
C GLU A 175 7.59 -4.25 -5.89
N ALA A 176 7.69 -2.92 -5.83
CA ALA A 176 8.78 -2.23 -5.13
C ALA A 176 8.31 -0.93 -4.44
N PRO A 177 7.61 -1.01 -3.30
CA PRO A 177 7.15 0.17 -2.57
C PRO A 177 8.30 1.06 -2.08
N TYR A 178 9.47 0.49 -1.82
CA TYR A 178 10.71 1.20 -1.45
C TYR A 178 11.79 1.05 -2.52
N GLY A 179 11.39 1.02 -3.80
CA GLY A 179 12.35 0.92 -4.90
C GLY A 179 13.31 2.10 -4.97
N ASP A 180 14.55 1.84 -5.41
CA ASP A 180 15.54 2.88 -5.67
C ASP A 180 15.17 3.74 -6.89
N SER A 181 15.88 4.85 -7.13
CA SER A 181 15.55 5.74 -8.25
C SER A 181 15.56 5.02 -9.61
N ILE A 182 16.46 4.04 -9.80
CA ILE A 182 16.59 3.31 -11.06
C ILE A 182 15.37 2.41 -11.28
N GLN A 183 14.91 1.72 -10.24
CA GLN A 183 13.70 0.91 -10.28
C GLN A 183 12.48 1.77 -10.55
N ILE A 184 12.35 2.91 -9.88
CA ILE A 184 11.23 3.83 -10.08
C ILE A 184 11.22 4.40 -11.51
N ASP A 185 12.38 4.74 -12.07
CA ASP A 185 12.49 5.19 -13.47
C ASP A 185 12.05 4.09 -14.45
N LYS A 186 12.47 2.84 -14.23
CA LYS A 186 12.05 1.69 -15.04
C LYS A 186 10.54 1.47 -14.97
N MET A 187 9.95 1.58 -13.78
CA MET A 187 8.50 1.41 -13.59
C MET A 187 7.72 2.53 -14.28
N ALA A 188 8.18 3.79 -14.21
CA ALA A 188 7.54 4.91 -14.90
C ALA A 188 7.57 4.72 -16.43
N VAL A 189 8.71 4.29 -16.99
CA VAL A 189 8.83 3.97 -18.41
C VAL A 189 7.95 2.79 -18.80
N ALA A 190 7.92 1.72 -17.99
CA ALA A 190 7.08 0.55 -18.24
C ALA A 190 5.58 0.88 -18.18
N ALA A 191 5.16 1.71 -17.24
CA ALA A 191 3.79 2.20 -17.11
C ALA A 191 3.38 3.02 -18.34
N TRP A 192 4.27 3.91 -18.82
CA TRP A 192 4.04 4.68 -20.04
C TRP A 192 3.83 3.79 -21.27
N PHE A 193 4.74 2.85 -21.52
CA PHE A 193 4.62 1.96 -22.67
C PHE A 193 3.43 1.00 -22.57
N THR A 194 3.09 0.58 -21.36
CA THR A 194 1.85 -0.20 -21.13
C THR A 194 0.64 0.62 -21.53
N SER A 195 0.58 1.89 -21.14
CA SER A 195 -0.53 2.76 -21.49
C SER A 195 -0.60 3.08 -23.00
N LEU A 196 0.56 3.31 -23.63
CA LEU A 196 0.63 3.47 -25.07
C LEU A 196 0.10 2.24 -25.82
N LYS A 197 0.46 1.03 -25.35
CA LYS A 197 -0.07 -0.22 -25.89
C LYS A 197 -1.59 -0.30 -25.72
N ASN A 198 -2.11 0.02 -24.54
CA ASN A 198 -3.57 0.05 -24.31
C ASN A 198 -4.27 1.04 -25.26
N LEU A 199 -3.69 2.22 -25.48
CA LEU A 199 -4.23 3.23 -26.39
C LEU A 199 -4.23 2.72 -27.84
N HIS A 200 -3.20 1.98 -28.26
CA HIS A 200 -3.18 1.32 -29.56
C HIS A 200 -4.32 0.31 -29.70
N GLU A 201 -4.49 -0.57 -28.71
CA GLU A 201 -5.49 -1.64 -28.73
C GLU A 201 -6.93 -1.12 -28.65
N THR A 202 -7.19 -0.10 -27.84
CA THR A 202 -8.54 0.41 -27.57
C THR A 202 -8.98 1.54 -28.51
N HIS A 203 -8.04 2.29 -29.07
CA HIS A 203 -8.32 3.48 -29.89
C HIS A 203 -7.64 3.48 -31.27
N GLY A 204 -6.92 2.42 -31.64
CA GLY A 204 -6.26 2.32 -32.94
C GLY A 204 -5.13 3.34 -33.14
N TYR A 205 -4.52 3.81 -32.04
CA TYR A 205 -3.45 4.80 -32.12
C TYR A 205 -2.16 4.18 -32.68
N LEU A 206 -1.76 4.58 -33.88
CA LEU A 206 -0.57 4.05 -34.58
C LEU A 206 0.72 4.83 -34.32
N GLY A 207 0.67 5.92 -33.56
CA GLY A 207 1.84 6.77 -33.32
C GLY A 207 2.82 6.14 -32.31
N SER A 208 4.11 6.38 -32.53
CA SER A 208 5.13 6.13 -31.52
C SER A 208 5.31 7.39 -30.67
N THR A 209 5.04 7.29 -29.37
CA THR A 209 5.16 8.40 -28.43
C THR A 209 6.01 7.93 -27.24
N PRO A 210 7.35 7.92 -27.36
CA PRO A 210 8.21 7.58 -26.23
C PRO A 210 8.10 8.65 -25.13
N PRO A 211 8.25 8.29 -23.85
CA PRO A 211 8.15 9.24 -22.75
C PRO A 211 9.31 10.25 -22.76
N MET A 212 9.00 11.51 -22.44
CA MET A 212 10.00 12.56 -22.24
C MET A 212 10.44 12.61 -20.77
N PRO A 213 11.64 13.13 -20.45
CA PRO A 213 12.13 13.20 -19.07
C PRO A 213 11.14 13.89 -18.10
N GLY A 214 10.49 14.97 -18.53
CA GLY A 214 9.50 15.66 -17.70
C GLY A 214 8.26 14.81 -17.38
N GLU A 215 7.87 13.88 -18.25
CA GLU A 215 6.69 13.03 -18.04
C GLU A 215 7.00 11.87 -17.12
N ILE A 216 8.22 11.34 -17.24
CA ILE A 216 8.76 10.41 -16.26
C ILE A 216 8.80 11.07 -14.90
N ALA A 217 9.33 12.30 -14.78
CA ALA A 217 9.30 13.05 -13.52
C ALA A 217 7.86 13.24 -12.97
N LEU A 218 6.89 13.57 -13.84
CA LEU A 218 5.49 13.66 -13.46
C LEU A 218 4.91 12.32 -12.96
N LEU A 219 5.27 11.19 -13.57
CA LEU A 219 4.85 9.85 -13.13
C LEU A 219 5.50 9.49 -11.80
N LYS A 220 6.80 9.78 -11.61
CA LYS A 220 7.51 9.56 -10.33
C LYS A 220 6.82 10.29 -9.18
N ALA A 221 6.38 11.53 -9.40
CA ALA A 221 5.65 12.28 -8.39
C ALA A 221 4.37 11.59 -7.91
N ARG A 222 3.73 10.75 -8.75
CA ARG A 222 2.51 9.98 -8.38
C ARG A 222 2.81 8.78 -7.48
N MET A 223 4.05 8.30 -7.43
CA MET A 223 4.47 7.25 -6.49
C MET A 223 4.25 7.69 -5.04
N HIS A 224 4.64 8.91 -4.69
CA HIS A 224 4.49 9.42 -3.32
C HIS A 224 3.01 9.56 -2.95
N GLN A 225 2.16 9.91 -3.93
CA GLN A 225 0.72 10.05 -3.71
C GLN A 225 0.06 8.74 -3.32
N VAL A 226 0.34 7.61 -4.00
CA VAL A 226 -0.27 6.33 -3.62
C VAL A 226 0.12 5.89 -2.20
N LYS A 227 1.36 6.16 -1.77
CA LYS A 227 1.78 5.92 -0.38
C LYS A 227 1.01 6.80 0.60
N GLY A 228 0.84 8.07 0.28
CA GLY A 228 0.05 9.03 1.05
C GLY A 228 -1.43 8.62 1.15
N ASP A 229 -2.03 8.15 0.05
CA ASP A 229 -3.40 7.68 -0.01
C ASP A 229 -3.62 6.47 0.92
N ILE A 230 -2.74 5.46 0.84
CA ILE A 230 -2.78 4.28 1.72
C ILE A 230 -2.66 4.70 3.19
N LYS A 231 -1.71 5.60 3.49
CA LYS A 231 -1.51 6.09 4.86
C LYS A 231 -2.72 6.86 5.39
N THR A 232 -3.37 7.65 4.54
CA THR A 232 -4.59 8.37 4.88
C THR A 232 -5.72 7.40 5.16
N ALA A 233 -5.91 6.38 4.31
CA ALA A 233 -6.88 5.31 4.56
C ALA A 233 -6.60 4.57 5.88
N CYS A 234 -5.33 4.26 6.18
CA CYS A 234 -4.94 3.65 7.46
C CYS A 234 -5.32 4.53 8.66
N ARG A 235 -5.08 5.86 8.59
CA ARG A 235 -5.42 6.81 9.67
C ARG A 235 -6.91 6.78 9.99
N ASP A 236 -7.75 6.81 8.97
CA ASP A 236 -9.20 6.74 9.16
C ASP A 236 -9.65 5.41 9.77
N ILE A 237 -8.97 4.31 9.41
CA ILE A 237 -9.29 2.97 9.89
C ILE A 237 -8.87 2.78 11.36
N VAL A 238 -7.69 3.26 11.77
CA VAL A 238 -7.24 3.06 13.16
C VAL A 238 -8.13 3.81 14.16
N ILE A 239 -8.66 4.98 13.79
CA ILE A 239 -9.58 5.77 14.62
C ILE A 239 -10.98 5.14 14.65
N SER A 240 -11.38 4.46 13.59
CA SER A 240 -12.68 3.80 13.52
C SER A 240 -12.85 2.71 14.59
N LYS A 241 -14.05 2.65 15.18
CA LYS A 241 -14.48 1.57 16.08
C LYS A 241 -14.37 0.18 15.46
N LYS A 242 -14.44 0.07 14.13
CA LYS A 242 -14.29 -1.19 13.40
C LYS A 242 -12.82 -1.59 13.21
N GLY A 243 -11.90 -0.64 13.32
CA GLY A 243 -10.45 -0.89 13.26
C GLY A 243 -9.91 -1.17 14.65
N TYR A 244 -9.44 -0.12 15.32
CA TYR A 244 -8.81 -0.27 16.66
C TYR A 244 -9.35 0.70 17.72
N ASP A 245 -10.20 1.67 17.35
CA ASP A 245 -10.79 2.64 18.27
C ASP A 245 -9.75 3.52 19.00
N PHE A 246 -8.79 4.07 18.23
CA PHE A 246 -7.90 5.11 18.73
C PHE A 246 -8.69 6.40 19.02
N ARG A 247 -8.47 6.97 20.20
CA ARG A 247 -9.15 8.20 20.64
C ARG A 247 -8.36 9.43 20.22
N GLN A 248 -9.07 10.50 19.87
CA GLN A 248 -8.45 11.73 19.35
C GLN A 248 -8.46 12.89 20.35
N ASP A 249 -9.15 12.75 21.48
CA ASP A 249 -9.16 13.75 22.54
C ASP A 249 -7.92 13.62 23.45
N ASP A 250 -7.50 14.75 24.01
CA ASP A 250 -6.32 14.84 24.88
C ASP A 250 -6.62 14.53 26.36
N SER A 251 -7.72 13.81 26.65
CA SER A 251 -8.00 13.42 28.03
C SER A 251 -6.93 12.43 28.54
N PRO A 252 -6.57 12.48 29.83
CA PRO A 252 -5.65 11.52 30.43
C PRO A 252 -6.07 10.06 30.19
N GLU A 253 -7.38 9.79 30.18
CA GLU A 253 -7.96 8.48 29.91
C GLU A 253 -7.71 8.04 28.46
N SER A 254 -7.89 8.94 27.49
CA SER A 254 -7.65 8.65 26.08
C SER A 254 -6.17 8.46 25.77
N ILE A 255 -5.29 9.26 26.38
CA ILE A 255 -3.84 9.10 26.29
C ILE A 255 -3.41 7.73 26.82
N ALA A 256 -3.89 7.35 28.01
CA ALA A 256 -3.58 6.05 28.61
C ALA A 256 -4.11 4.88 27.77
N HIS A 257 -5.35 4.99 27.26
CA HIS A 257 -5.97 4.01 26.36
C HIS A 257 -5.12 3.81 25.09
N ASN A 258 -4.78 4.90 24.40
CA ASN A 258 -3.99 4.85 23.17
C ASN A 258 -2.61 4.22 23.38
N ARG A 259 -1.88 4.59 24.45
CA ARG A 259 -0.57 4.00 24.78
C ARG A 259 -0.66 2.48 25.01
N LYS A 260 -1.67 2.06 25.78
CA LYS A 260 -1.94 0.64 26.03
C LYS A 260 -2.24 -0.09 24.72
N LEU A 261 -3.06 0.52 23.86
CA LEU A 261 -3.44 -0.04 22.57
C LEU A 261 -2.25 -0.16 21.61
N VAL A 262 -1.41 0.87 21.47
CA VAL A 262 -0.17 0.79 20.66
C VAL A 262 0.71 -0.37 21.13
N THR A 263 0.93 -0.47 22.44
CA THR A 263 1.76 -1.54 23.02
C THR A 263 1.19 -2.91 22.68
N ALA A 264 -0.12 -3.11 22.87
CA ALA A 264 -0.79 -4.38 22.57
C ALA A 264 -0.75 -4.74 21.07
N LEU A 265 -0.98 -3.75 20.20
CA LEU A 265 -1.08 -3.95 18.75
C LEU A 265 0.28 -4.23 18.09
N VAL A 266 1.32 -3.49 18.47
CA VAL A 266 2.66 -3.59 17.88
C VAL A 266 3.40 -4.84 18.36
N THR A 267 3.15 -5.29 19.59
CA THR A 267 3.85 -6.45 20.18
C THR A 267 3.60 -7.72 19.38
N GLY A 268 4.62 -8.14 18.61
CA GLY A 268 4.53 -9.32 17.74
C GLY A 268 3.46 -9.20 16.64
N ASN A 269 3.23 -7.99 16.14
CA ASN A 269 2.32 -7.70 15.04
C ASN A 269 0.86 -8.14 15.30
N SER A 270 0.39 -8.05 16.55
CA SER A 270 -0.98 -8.41 16.95
C SER A 270 -2.06 -7.73 16.10
N PHE A 271 -1.78 -6.54 15.57
CA PHE A 271 -2.70 -5.78 14.72
C PHE A 271 -3.11 -6.52 13.42
N LEU A 272 -2.36 -7.53 12.99
CA LEU A 272 -2.69 -8.38 11.84
C LEU A 272 -3.59 -9.56 12.21
N TYR A 273 -3.73 -9.90 13.48
CA TYR A 273 -4.55 -11.02 13.93
C TYR A 273 -6.02 -10.65 13.99
N LYS A 274 -6.90 -11.63 13.73
CA LYS A 274 -8.37 -11.47 13.83
C LYS A 274 -8.79 -10.80 15.15
N ASP A 275 -8.20 -11.26 16.24
CA ASP A 275 -8.34 -10.72 17.58
C ASP A 275 -6.93 -10.38 18.09
N PRO A 276 -6.56 -9.09 18.18
CA PRO A 276 -5.23 -8.70 18.63
C PRO A 276 -4.87 -9.19 20.04
N ALA A 277 -5.86 -9.53 20.88
CA ALA A 277 -5.60 -10.08 22.21
C ALA A 277 -5.30 -11.60 22.21
N ARG A 278 -5.68 -12.33 21.15
CA ARG A 278 -5.56 -13.79 21.05
C ARG A 278 -4.78 -14.21 19.80
N ARG A 279 -3.47 -14.27 19.96
CA ARG A 279 -2.50 -14.61 18.90
C ARG A 279 -2.16 -16.10 18.82
N ASP A 280 -2.55 -16.85 19.83
CA ASP A 280 -2.37 -18.29 19.99
C ASP A 280 -3.31 -19.10 19.09
N LEU A 281 -4.43 -18.53 18.66
CA LEU A 281 -5.39 -19.20 17.81
C LEU A 281 -4.82 -19.45 16.39
N PRO A 282 -4.79 -20.70 15.91
CA PRO A 282 -4.30 -21.02 14.57
C PRO A 282 -5.15 -20.36 13.48
N GLY A 283 -4.54 -20.06 12.34
CA GLY A 283 -5.23 -19.49 11.19
C GLY A 283 -5.78 -18.07 11.35
N THR A 284 -5.44 -17.36 12.44
CA THR A 284 -5.95 -15.99 12.70
C THR A 284 -5.04 -14.87 12.22
N LEU A 285 -3.80 -15.17 11.83
CA LEU A 285 -2.87 -14.20 11.27
C LEU A 285 -3.38 -13.69 9.91
N TRP A 286 -3.37 -12.36 9.70
CA TRP A 286 -3.96 -11.66 8.54
C TRP A 286 -5.48 -11.69 8.42
N GLU A 287 -6.19 -12.18 9.43
CA GLU A 287 -7.66 -12.18 9.48
C GLU A 287 -8.23 -10.92 10.16
N ASN A 288 -7.39 -9.94 10.53
CA ASN A 288 -7.87 -8.63 10.95
C ASN A 288 -8.61 -7.93 9.80
N SER A 289 -9.67 -7.18 10.10
CA SER A 289 -10.42 -6.47 9.07
C SER A 289 -9.69 -5.25 8.49
N ALA A 290 -8.74 -4.66 9.23
CA ALA A 290 -8.06 -3.43 8.85
C ALA A 290 -7.29 -3.53 7.52
N PRO A 291 -6.42 -4.54 7.27
CA PRO A 291 -5.77 -4.69 5.97
C PRO A 291 -6.75 -4.79 4.78
N GLN A 292 -7.86 -5.50 4.96
CA GLN A 292 -8.89 -5.62 3.93
C GLN A 292 -9.57 -4.27 3.67
N GLU A 293 -9.89 -3.52 4.73
CA GLU A 293 -10.51 -2.20 4.61
C GLU A 293 -9.57 -1.19 3.93
N VAL A 294 -8.26 -1.24 4.20
CA VAL A 294 -7.25 -0.42 3.50
C VAL A 294 -7.25 -0.74 2.01
N LEU A 295 -7.19 -2.03 1.66
CA LEU A 295 -7.23 -2.50 0.27
C LEU A 295 -8.49 -2.02 -0.46
N ASN A 296 -9.65 -2.14 0.19
CA ASN A 296 -10.94 -1.71 -0.34
C ASN A 296 -10.96 -0.20 -0.63
N ARG A 297 -10.58 0.62 0.36
CA ARG A 297 -10.62 2.09 0.27
C ARG A 297 -9.60 2.68 -0.68
N THR A 298 -8.48 1.99 -0.90
CA THR A 298 -7.40 2.52 -1.74
C THR A 298 -7.57 2.11 -3.21
N PHE A 299 -7.93 0.85 -3.48
CA PHE A 299 -7.85 0.29 -4.82
C PHE A 299 -9.18 -0.17 -5.41
N TYR A 300 -10.25 -0.21 -4.60
CA TYR A 300 -11.58 -0.72 -4.95
C TYR A 300 -12.72 0.25 -4.55
N ASN A 301 -12.41 1.55 -4.47
CA ASN A 301 -13.29 2.58 -3.92
C ASN A 301 -14.27 3.21 -4.93
N ASP A 302 -14.11 2.98 -6.23
CA ASP A 302 -14.94 3.56 -7.30
C ASP A 302 -15.66 2.47 -8.12
N GLY A 303 -16.09 1.41 -7.44
CA GLY A 303 -16.82 0.31 -8.05
C GLY A 303 -16.13 -0.28 -9.28
N ALA A 304 -16.84 -0.37 -10.41
CA ALA A 304 -16.29 -0.88 -11.68
C ALA A 304 -15.19 -0.01 -12.29
N ASN A 305 -15.06 1.26 -11.89
CA ASN A 305 -14.01 2.17 -12.35
C ASN A 305 -12.78 2.14 -11.44
N SER A 306 -12.78 1.34 -10.38
CA SER A 306 -11.65 1.26 -9.47
C SER A 306 -10.40 0.77 -10.22
N GLU A 307 -9.25 1.34 -9.87
CA GLU A 307 -7.97 1.07 -10.53
C GLU A 307 -7.62 -0.42 -10.63
N ALA A 308 -7.79 -1.16 -9.53
CA ALA A 308 -7.50 -2.59 -9.49
C ALA A 308 -8.55 -3.46 -10.21
N VAL A 309 -9.72 -2.89 -10.54
CA VAL A 309 -10.73 -3.54 -11.40
C VAL A 309 -10.38 -3.34 -12.86
N LEU A 310 -9.99 -2.12 -13.24
CA LEU A 310 -9.60 -1.76 -14.61
C LEU A 310 -8.32 -2.47 -15.05
N ILE A 311 -7.38 -2.70 -14.13
CA ILE A 311 -6.08 -3.30 -14.42
C ILE A 311 -5.89 -4.58 -13.59
N PRO A 312 -6.63 -5.67 -13.91
CA PRO A 312 -6.68 -6.86 -13.06
C PRO A 312 -5.34 -7.61 -12.98
N LYS A 313 -4.42 -7.41 -13.95
CA LYS A 313 -3.15 -8.17 -14.04
C LYS A 313 -2.30 -8.10 -12.76
N PHE A 314 -2.35 -6.99 -12.01
CA PHE A 314 -1.56 -6.83 -10.78
C PHE A 314 -2.12 -7.62 -9.60
N PHE A 315 -3.40 -7.98 -9.63
CA PHE A 315 -4.10 -8.72 -8.57
C PHE A 315 -4.72 -10.03 -9.05
N ALA A 316 -4.43 -10.44 -10.29
CA ALA A 316 -5.04 -11.61 -10.93
C ALA A 316 -4.78 -12.90 -10.14
N ASN A 317 -3.61 -12.99 -9.50
CA ASN A 317 -3.17 -14.13 -8.70
C ASN A 317 -3.39 -13.92 -7.19
N GLY A 318 -4.31 -13.04 -6.81
CA GLY A 318 -4.52 -12.61 -5.43
C GLY A 318 -3.68 -11.38 -5.07
N LEU A 319 -3.78 -10.93 -3.81
CA LEU A 319 -3.04 -9.78 -3.29
C LEU A 319 -1.51 -10.04 -3.34
N PRO A 320 -0.71 -9.28 -4.09
CA PRO A 320 0.75 -9.46 -4.10
C PRO A 320 1.34 -9.37 -2.68
N LEU A 321 2.31 -10.24 -2.35
CA LEU A 321 2.97 -10.20 -1.03
C LEU A 321 3.62 -8.83 -0.73
N PRO A 322 4.29 -8.16 -1.69
CA PRO A 322 4.78 -6.79 -1.49
C PRO A 322 3.66 -5.81 -1.11
N ALA A 323 2.50 -5.89 -1.76
CA ALA A 323 1.36 -5.04 -1.46
C ALA A 323 0.83 -5.28 -0.03
N GLY A 324 0.68 -6.55 0.36
CA GLY A 324 0.30 -6.92 1.72
C GLY A 324 1.30 -6.39 2.76
N ALA A 325 2.59 -6.67 2.57
CA ALA A 325 3.65 -6.19 3.45
C ALA A 325 3.67 -4.66 3.60
N PHE A 326 3.43 -3.94 2.50
CA PHE A 326 3.36 -2.48 2.52
C PHE A 326 2.15 -1.95 3.28
N ILE A 327 0.97 -2.56 3.11
CA ILE A 327 -0.22 -2.23 3.90
C ILE A 327 0.04 -2.46 5.40
N ALA A 328 0.63 -3.59 5.79
CA ALA A 328 0.98 -3.87 7.19
C ALA A 328 1.97 -2.84 7.75
N THR A 329 3.00 -2.49 6.97
CA THR A 329 3.98 -1.48 7.37
C THR A 329 3.34 -0.11 7.57
N THR A 330 2.41 0.24 6.69
CA THR A 330 1.70 1.53 6.76
C THR A 330 0.74 1.58 7.95
N LEU A 331 0.05 0.48 8.24
CA LEU A 331 -0.76 0.33 9.46
C LEU A 331 0.11 0.47 10.71
N GLU A 332 1.25 -0.22 10.76
CA GLU A 332 2.20 -0.09 11.88
C GLU A 332 2.69 1.35 12.03
N CYS A 333 3.00 2.04 10.92
CA CYS A 333 3.37 3.46 10.93
C CYS A 333 2.29 4.35 11.55
N VAL A 334 1.03 4.12 11.17
CA VAL A 334 -0.08 4.91 11.67
C VAL A 334 -0.40 4.60 13.13
N ILE A 335 -0.29 3.33 13.55
CA ILE A 335 -0.43 2.93 14.96
C ILE A 335 0.64 3.63 15.80
N MET A 336 1.88 3.67 15.30
CA MET A 336 3.00 4.34 15.99
C MET A 336 2.84 5.87 16.08
N GLU A 337 1.97 6.51 15.27
CA GLU A 337 1.63 7.93 15.46
C GLU A 337 1.00 8.19 16.85
N TYR A 338 0.42 7.18 17.50
CA TYR A 338 -0.20 7.29 18.82
C TYR A 338 0.68 6.78 19.98
N GLN A 339 1.99 6.56 19.74
CA GLN A 339 2.89 5.99 20.74
C GLN A 339 2.98 6.85 22.02
N THR A 340 2.91 8.18 21.89
CA THR A 340 2.90 9.12 23.02
C THR A 340 1.53 9.23 23.70
N GLY A 341 0.50 8.55 23.17
CA GLY A 341 -0.89 8.61 23.59
C GLY A 341 -1.73 9.69 22.89
N THR A 342 -1.08 10.72 22.36
CA THR A 342 -1.67 11.68 21.41
C THR A 342 -1.13 11.40 20.00
N ARG A 343 -1.81 11.90 18.96
CA ARG A 343 -1.38 11.66 17.59
C ARG A 343 -0.24 12.61 17.20
N VAL A 344 0.94 12.05 16.97
CA VAL A 344 2.09 12.73 16.37
C VAL A 344 2.26 12.21 14.95
N LYS A 345 2.13 13.10 13.94
CA LYS A 345 2.31 12.72 12.53
C LYS A 345 3.73 12.20 12.32
N THR A 346 3.88 10.97 11.83
CA THR A 346 5.20 10.35 11.59
C THR A 346 5.48 10.28 10.10
N ARG A 347 6.59 10.80 9.58
CA ARG A 347 6.93 10.67 8.14
C ARG A 347 7.22 9.21 7.77
N MET A 348 6.72 8.76 6.62
CA MET A 348 7.03 7.43 6.06
C MET A 348 8.33 7.47 5.25
N SER A 349 9.46 7.77 5.91
CA SER A 349 10.78 7.76 5.26
C SER A 349 11.23 6.33 4.97
N ALA A 350 11.94 6.13 3.86
CA ALA A 350 12.52 4.82 3.51
C ALA A 350 13.50 4.35 4.60
N LYS A 351 14.37 5.24 5.09
CA LYS A 351 15.35 4.96 6.15
C LYS A 351 14.73 4.30 7.39
N THR A 352 13.55 4.74 7.81
CA THR A 352 12.90 4.22 9.03
C THR A 352 11.99 3.03 8.74
N TRP A 353 11.25 3.05 7.61
CA TRP A 353 10.16 2.10 7.38
C TRP A 353 10.48 0.97 6.41
N GLN A 354 11.51 1.10 5.58
CA GLN A 354 11.93 0.01 4.70
C GLN A 354 12.35 -1.25 5.47
N PRO A 355 13.12 -1.18 6.59
CA PRO A 355 13.46 -2.39 7.35
C PRO A 355 12.24 -3.10 7.95
N LYS A 356 11.21 -2.34 8.36
CA LYS A 356 9.94 -2.90 8.85
C LYS A 356 9.16 -3.56 7.71
N TYR A 357 9.15 -2.95 6.53
CA TYR A 357 8.58 -3.54 5.33
C TYR A 357 9.25 -4.86 4.94
N GLU A 358 10.58 -4.88 4.91
CA GLU A 358 11.35 -6.09 4.61
C GLU A 358 11.07 -7.21 5.61
N LYS A 359 10.92 -6.87 6.90
CA LYS A 359 10.48 -7.82 7.93
C LYS A 359 9.08 -8.40 7.65
N HIS A 360 8.09 -7.56 7.35
CA HIS A 360 6.73 -8.03 7.01
C HIS A 360 6.71 -8.87 5.73
N LEU A 361 7.47 -8.47 4.71
CA LEU A 361 7.60 -9.21 3.47
C LEU A 361 8.25 -10.57 3.69
N LYS A 362 9.29 -10.64 4.53
CA LYS A 362 9.95 -11.89 4.89
C LYS A 362 8.97 -12.84 5.59
N ILE A 363 8.22 -12.35 6.58
CA ILE A 363 7.20 -13.15 7.29
C ILE A 363 6.18 -13.74 6.30
N LEU A 364 5.66 -12.92 5.39
CA LEU A 364 4.71 -13.36 4.35
C LEU A 364 5.32 -14.39 3.40
N THR A 365 6.59 -14.20 3.02
CA THR A 365 7.30 -15.11 2.10
C THR A 365 7.61 -16.44 2.78
N ASP A 366 8.10 -16.42 4.01
CA ASP A 366 8.34 -17.62 4.82
C ASP A 366 7.03 -18.39 5.03
N TRP A 367 5.93 -17.70 5.32
CA TRP A 367 4.62 -18.32 5.47
C TRP A 367 4.10 -18.94 4.17
N LYS A 368 4.32 -18.27 3.02
CA LYS A 368 4.02 -18.85 1.71
C LYS A 368 4.79 -20.15 1.51
N VAL A 369 6.11 -20.15 1.72
CA VAL A 369 6.96 -21.35 1.59
C VAL A 369 6.48 -22.47 2.52
N TYR A 370 6.21 -22.16 3.80
CA TYR A 370 5.69 -23.13 4.77
C TYR A 370 4.39 -23.77 4.29
N THR A 371 3.39 -22.96 3.91
CA THR A 371 2.07 -23.44 3.47
C THR A 371 2.09 -24.18 2.13
N THR A 372 3.04 -23.86 1.25
CA THR A 372 3.28 -24.64 0.03
C THR A 372 3.89 -26.00 0.37
N ASN A 373 4.88 -26.05 1.26
CA ASN A 373 5.54 -27.30 1.65
C ASN A 373 4.61 -28.24 2.44
N SER A 374 3.69 -27.69 3.24
CA SER A 374 2.67 -28.48 3.94
C SER A 374 1.48 -28.88 3.04
N GLY A 375 1.41 -28.36 1.81
CA GLY A 375 0.32 -28.62 0.87
C GLY A 375 -0.97 -27.84 1.15
N SER A 376 -1.05 -27.05 2.23
CA SER A 376 -2.29 -26.34 2.61
C SER A 376 -2.59 -25.12 1.74
N GLN A 377 -1.55 -24.48 1.19
CA GLN A 377 -1.63 -23.28 0.35
C GLN A 377 -2.43 -22.13 0.99
N LEU A 378 -2.48 -22.07 2.33
CA LEU A 378 -3.28 -21.08 3.08
C LEU A 378 -2.95 -19.64 2.68
N THR A 379 -1.67 -19.33 2.42
CA THR A 379 -1.26 -17.99 1.97
C THR A 379 -1.93 -17.62 0.65
N GLN A 380 -1.96 -18.53 -0.33
CA GLN A 380 -2.60 -18.29 -1.62
C GLN A 380 -4.13 -18.17 -1.48
N LYS A 381 -4.76 -19.01 -0.65
CA LYS A 381 -6.18 -18.93 -0.33
C LYS A 381 -6.53 -17.57 0.29
N LEU A 382 -5.72 -17.07 1.22
CA LEU A 382 -5.87 -15.73 1.80
C LEU A 382 -5.75 -14.64 0.73
N GLN A 383 -4.69 -14.65 -0.07
CA GLN A 383 -4.45 -13.65 -1.12
C GLN A 383 -5.64 -13.56 -2.09
N LEU A 384 -6.20 -14.70 -2.51
CA LEU A 384 -7.37 -14.76 -3.38
C LEU A 384 -8.64 -14.27 -2.69
N ARG A 385 -8.88 -14.71 -1.45
CA ARG A 385 -10.04 -14.29 -0.65
C ARG A 385 -10.06 -12.78 -0.45
N MET A 386 -8.92 -12.16 -0.18
CA MET A 386 -8.84 -10.71 0.00
C MET A 386 -9.24 -9.94 -1.28
N ILE A 387 -8.79 -10.40 -2.45
CA ILE A 387 -9.17 -9.80 -3.73
C ILE A 387 -10.65 -10.04 -4.04
N GLN A 388 -11.20 -11.22 -3.73
CA GLN A 388 -12.63 -11.47 -3.89
C GLN A 388 -13.48 -10.57 -2.99
N ALA A 389 -13.09 -10.39 -1.73
CA ALA A 389 -13.75 -9.47 -0.81
C ALA A 389 -13.69 -8.03 -1.33
N ALA A 390 -12.56 -7.61 -1.90
CA ALA A 390 -12.40 -6.28 -2.47
C ALA A 390 -13.23 -6.06 -3.74
N ARG A 391 -13.32 -7.06 -4.62
CA ARG A 391 -14.22 -7.02 -5.79
C ARG A 391 -15.69 -6.94 -5.39
N LYS A 392 -16.10 -7.69 -4.36
CA LYS A 392 -17.44 -7.59 -3.77
C LYS A 392 -17.72 -6.20 -3.21
N TYR A 393 -16.74 -5.60 -2.52
CA TYR A 393 -16.84 -4.22 -2.04
C TYR A 393 -17.07 -3.23 -3.20
N ALA A 394 -16.36 -3.41 -4.31
CA ALA A 394 -16.55 -2.64 -5.55
C ALA A 394 -17.84 -3.00 -6.34
N LYS A 395 -18.68 -3.92 -5.85
CA LYS A 395 -19.89 -4.39 -6.54
C LYS A 395 -19.61 -4.91 -7.96
N VAL A 396 -18.41 -5.44 -8.18
CA VAL A 396 -18.03 -6.07 -9.45
C VAL A 396 -18.29 -7.56 -9.33
N ASP A 397 -18.95 -8.13 -10.33
CA ASP A 397 -19.20 -9.56 -10.36
C ASP A 397 -17.91 -10.34 -10.11
N VAL A 398 -17.97 -11.24 -9.14
CA VAL A 398 -16.93 -12.20 -8.88
C VAL A 398 -17.13 -13.30 -9.91
N THR A 399 -16.65 -13.08 -11.14
CA THR A 399 -16.41 -14.20 -12.03
C THR A 399 -15.41 -15.08 -11.28
N PRO A 400 -15.75 -16.34 -10.92
CA PRO A 400 -14.81 -17.19 -10.21
C PRO A 400 -13.56 -17.29 -11.07
N ALA A 401 -12.46 -16.71 -10.61
CA ALA A 401 -11.18 -16.86 -11.29
C ALA A 401 -10.93 -18.37 -11.37
N ALA A 402 -10.50 -18.86 -12.53
CA ALA A 402 -10.36 -20.30 -12.81
C ALA A 402 -9.50 -21.07 -11.77
N GLY A 403 -8.71 -20.36 -10.94
CA GLY A 403 -7.95 -20.95 -9.83
C GLY A 403 -8.73 -21.14 -8.51
N THR A 404 -9.92 -20.55 -8.34
CA THR A 404 -10.68 -20.63 -7.09
C THR A 404 -11.35 -21.99 -6.90
N GLU A 405 -11.88 -22.56 -7.97
CA GLU A 405 -12.50 -23.90 -7.95
C GLU A 405 -11.45 -25.00 -7.75
N ALA A 406 -10.24 -24.81 -8.27
CA ALA A 406 -9.14 -25.76 -8.13
C ALA A 406 -8.58 -25.86 -6.70
N LEU A 407 -8.75 -24.81 -5.88
CA LEU A 407 -8.19 -24.75 -4.52
C LEU A 407 -9.15 -25.21 -3.43
N GLY A 408 -10.38 -25.62 -3.77
CA GLY A 408 -11.34 -26.19 -2.83
C GLY A 408 -11.50 -25.36 -1.56
N MET A 409 -11.79 -24.05 -1.70
CA MET A 409 -11.93 -23.14 -0.55
C MET A 409 -13.12 -23.52 0.34
N SER A 410 -12.91 -24.44 1.28
CA SER A 410 -13.82 -24.69 2.40
C SER A 410 -13.36 -23.88 3.61
N THR A 411 -14.30 -23.28 4.35
CA THR A 411 -14.01 -22.65 5.66
C THR A 411 -13.39 -23.61 6.67
N ILE A 412 -13.56 -24.92 6.46
CA ILE A 412 -13.05 -26.01 7.32
C ILE A 412 -11.51 -26.12 7.26
N ASP A 413 -10.87 -25.70 6.16
CA ASP A 413 -9.42 -25.86 5.97
C ASP A 413 -8.57 -25.01 6.92
N PHE A 414 -9.16 -23.99 7.55
CA PHE A 414 -8.47 -23.11 8.49
C PHE A 414 -8.55 -23.59 9.93
N GLU A 415 -9.53 -24.43 10.26
CA GLU A 415 -9.76 -24.95 11.63
C GLU A 415 -8.93 -26.20 11.92
N ASN A 416 -8.49 -26.94 10.89
CA ASN A 416 -7.81 -28.23 11.03
C ASN A 416 -6.27 -28.17 10.94
N ASN A 417 -5.64 -27.03 11.19
CA ASN A 417 -4.18 -26.90 11.14
C ASN A 417 -3.48 -27.26 12.46
N ASP A 418 -4.07 -28.18 13.23
CA ASP A 418 -3.46 -28.86 14.38
C ASP A 418 -2.64 -30.06 13.88
N ALA A 419 -1.37 -29.82 13.54
CA ALA A 419 -0.37 -30.85 13.32
C ALA A 419 1.02 -30.35 13.75
#